data_AF-A0AA89AJK2-F1
#
_entry.id   AF-A0AA89AJK2-F1
#
_cell.length_a   1.000
_cell.length_b   1.000
_cell.length_c   1.000
_cell.angle_alpha   90.00
_cell.angle_beta   90.00
_cell.angle_gamma   90.00
#
_symmetry.space_group_name_H-M   'P 1'
#
loop_
_entity.id
_entity.type
_entity.pdbx_description
1 polymer ?
#
loop_
_entity_poly.entity_id
_entity_poly.type
_entity_poly.pdbx_seq_one_letter_code
_entity_poly.pdbx_strand_id
1 'polypeptide(L)'
;MLLKPGELNLELIRLGKVFHYGSISLIVEPCRSAHLKAMKVAKDAAALLSYDPNLRLPLWLSPEEAREQIMSIWDKADVIEVELEFLIGSDRINDESAMSLWHPNLKLLLVTLGEKGCRY
;
A
#
# COMPACT_ATOMS: atom_id res chain seq x y z
N MET A 1 2.76 1.45 16.73
CA MET A 1 1.32 1.83 16.77
C MET A 1 0.57 0.83 17.65
N LEU A 2 -0.51 1.25 18.33
CA LEU A 2 -1.21 0.43 19.33
C LEU A 2 -2.63 0.00 18.91
N LEU A 3 -3.11 0.39 17.72
CA LEU A 3 -4.49 0.13 17.28
C LEU A 3 -4.77 -1.38 17.14
N LYS A 4 -5.82 -1.86 17.79
CA LYS A 4 -6.25 -3.26 17.78
C LYS A 4 -7.46 -3.48 16.86
N PRO A 5 -7.66 -4.71 16.34
CA PRO A 5 -8.82 -5.05 15.53
C PRO A 5 -10.18 -4.79 16.19
N GLY A 6 -10.24 -4.80 17.53
CA GLY A 6 -11.46 -4.55 18.30
C GLY A 6 -11.81 -3.07 18.48
N GLU A 7 -10.88 -2.17 18.18
CA GLU A 7 -11.04 -0.72 18.30
C GLU A 7 -11.51 -0.07 16.99
N LEU A 8 -11.62 -0.86 15.91
CA LEU A 8 -12.07 -0.39 14.62
C LEU A 8 -13.57 -0.09 14.64
N ASN A 9 -13.95 1.13 14.26
CA ASN A 9 -15.32 1.47 13.95
C ASN A 9 -15.68 0.94 12.54
N LEU A 10 -16.24 -0.26 12.49
CA LEU A 10 -16.53 -0.94 11.22
C LEU A 10 -17.63 -0.25 10.42
N GLU A 11 -18.63 0.34 11.07
CA GLU A 11 -19.69 1.09 10.38
C GLU A 11 -19.11 2.29 9.65
N LEU A 12 -18.20 3.02 10.30
CA LEU A 12 -17.52 4.16 9.67
C LEU A 12 -16.72 3.73 8.44
N ILE A 13 -15.99 2.61 8.52
CA ILE A 13 -15.21 2.08 7.40
C ILE A 13 -16.13 1.72 6.22
N ARG A 14 -17.28 1.07 6.48
CA ARG A 14 -18.23 0.67 5.42
C ARG A 14 -18.90 1.84 4.70
N LEU A 15 -18.99 3.01 5.34
CA LEU A 15 -19.53 4.22 4.71
C LEU A 15 -18.53 4.88 3.75
N GLY A 16 -17.24 4.56 3.87
CA GLY A 16 -16.18 5.11 3.04
C GLY A 16 -16.33 4.71 1.56
N LYS A 17 -16.08 5.67 0.66
CA LYS A 17 -15.99 5.41 -0.80
C LYS A 17 -14.58 5.08 -1.25
N VAL A 18 -13.60 5.58 -0.50
CA VAL A 18 -12.18 5.31 -0.70
C VAL A 18 -11.60 4.93 0.65
N PHE A 19 -10.80 3.87 0.68
CA PHE A 19 -10.01 3.49 1.84
C PHE A 19 -8.54 3.58 1.46
N HIS A 20 -7.87 4.59 1.99
CA HIS A 20 -6.46 4.81 1.77
C HIS A 20 -5.63 4.18 2.88
N TYR A 21 -4.52 3.54 2.52
CA TYR A 21 -3.67 2.84 3.46
C TYR A 21 -2.20 2.85 3.01
N GLY A 22 -1.30 2.57 3.97
CA GLY A 22 0.13 2.47 3.69
C GLY A 22 0.83 1.36 4.47
N SER A 23 2.09 1.06 4.11
CA SER A 23 2.79 -0.14 4.60
C SER A 23 3.22 -0.07 6.07
N ILE A 24 3.34 1.11 6.66
CA ILE A 24 3.83 1.30 8.04
C ILE A 24 2.95 0.57 9.05
N SER A 25 1.64 0.49 8.80
CA SER A 25 0.72 -0.25 9.67
C SER A 25 0.95 -1.77 9.66
N LEU A 26 1.69 -2.28 8.68
CA LEU A 26 2.08 -3.69 8.60
C LEU A 26 3.31 -4.03 9.44
N ILE A 27 4.03 -3.07 10.04
CA ILE A 27 5.33 -3.38 10.67
C ILE A 27 5.15 -4.24 11.93
N VAL A 28 4.20 -3.89 12.81
CA VAL A 28 4.05 -4.53 14.12
C VAL A 28 2.61 -4.86 14.47
N GLU A 29 2.42 -5.91 15.25
CA GLU A 29 1.17 -6.16 15.97
C GLU A 29 0.99 -5.17 17.14
N PRO A 30 -0.26 -4.83 17.53
CA PRO A 30 -1.53 -5.31 16.98
C PRO A 30 -2.00 -4.57 15.71
N CYS A 31 -1.21 -3.60 15.25
CA CYS A 31 -1.61 -2.69 14.18
C CYS A 31 -1.73 -3.39 12.83
N ARG A 32 -0.85 -4.35 12.53
CA ARG A 32 -0.92 -5.19 11.34
C ARG A 32 -2.29 -5.87 11.24
N SER A 33 -2.71 -6.58 12.29
CA SER A 33 -4.03 -7.22 12.32
C SER A 33 -5.19 -6.23 12.17
N ALA A 34 -5.11 -5.06 12.80
CA ALA A 34 -6.15 -4.03 12.69
C ALA A 34 -6.25 -3.49 11.25
N HIS A 35 -5.11 -3.20 10.63
CA HIS A 35 -5.02 -2.72 9.26
C HIS A 35 -5.60 -3.71 8.25
N LEU A 36 -5.19 -4.99 8.33
CA LEU A 36 -5.69 -6.03 7.44
C LEU A 36 -7.21 -6.23 7.58
N LYS A 37 -7.74 -6.16 8.81
CA LYS A 37 -9.18 -6.21 9.05
C LYS A 37 -9.91 -5.00 8.47
N ALA A 38 -9.38 -3.79 8.66
CA ALA A 38 -9.98 -2.57 8.12
C ALA A 38 -10.01 -2.59 6.58
N MET A 39 -8.91 -2.97 5.94
CA MET A 39 -8.79 -3.12 4.49
C MET A 39 -9.80 -4.14 3.95
N LYS A 40 -9.94 -5.30 4.62
CA LYS A 40 -10.94 -6.30 4.24
C LYS A 40 -12.37 -5.75 4.31
N VAL A 41 -12.72 -5.07 5.40
CA VAL A 41 -14.06 -4.50 5.57
C VAL A 41 -14.36 -3.43 4.54
N ALA A 42 -13.39 -2.57 4.22
CA ALA A 42 -13.52 -1.58 3.17
C ALA A 42 -13.74 -2.23 1.79
N LYS A 43 -12.97 -3.26 1.46
CA LYS A 43 -13.11 -4.02 0.21
C LYS A 43 -14.49 -4.68 0.10
N ASP A 44 -14.94 -5.35 1.15
CA ASP A 44 -16.24 -6.02 1.19
C ASP A 44 -17.41 -5.00 1.08
N ALA A 45 -17.18 -3.74 1.47
CA ALA A 45 -18.11 -2.63 1.29
C ALA A 45 -17.99 -1.91 -0.07
N ALA A 46 -17.22 -2.47 -1.00
CA ALA A 46 -16.95 -1.92 -2.34
C ALA A 46 -16.30 -0.52 -2.34
N ALA A 47 -15.56 -0.17 -1.28
CA ALA A 47 -14.71 1.01 -1.29
C ALA A 47 -13.54 0.81 -2.27
N LEU A 48 -13.14 1.89 -2.93
CA LEU A 48 -11.91 1.92 -3.73
C LEU A 48 -10.69 1.87 -2.80
N LEU A 49 -9.80 0.92 -3.04
CA LEU A 49 -8.60 0.71 -2.25
C LEU A 49 -7.42 1.52 -2.84
N SER A 50 -6.99 2.54 -2.10
CA SER A 50 -5.83 3.38 -2.47
C SER A 50 -4.64 3.04 -1.59
N TYR A 51 -3.49 2.76 -2.20
CA TYR A 51 -2.30 2.33 -1.49
C TYR A 51 -1.11 3.23 -1.79
N ASP A 52 -0.47 3.72 -0.73
CA ASP A 52 0.85 4.34 -0.77
C ASP A 52 1.78 3.56 0.17
N PRO A 53 2.75 2.77 -0.34
CA PRO A 53 3.70 2.07 0.51
C PRO A 53 4.40 3.00 1.49
N ASN A 54 4.66 4.26 1.12
CA ASN A 54 5.29 5.29 1.94
C ASN A 54 6.50 4.75 2.73
N LEU A 55 7.43 4.13 2.00
CA LEU A 55 8.54 3.38 2.59
C LEU A 55 9.35 4.24 3.57
N ARG A 56 9.62 3.66 4.75
CA ARG A 56 10.51 4.24 5.77
C ARG A 56 11.44 3.14 6.28
N LEU A 57 12.52 2.88 5.54
CA LEU A 57 13.47 1.80 5.83
C LEU A 57 13.91 1.69 7.30
N PRO A 58 14.17 2.78 8.04
CA PRO A 58 14.57 2.69 9.45
C PRO A 58 13.52 2.08 10.39
N LEU A 59 12.26 1.92 9.95
CA LEU A 59 11.20 1.31 10.75
C LEU A 59 11.07 -0.21 10.56
N TRP A 60 11.74 -0.78 9.56
CA TRP A 60 11.66 -2.20 9.21
C TRP A 60 12.87 -2.98 9.76
N LEU A 61 12.72 -4.29 10.00
CA LEU A 61 13.84 -5.10 10.46
C LEU A 61 14.94 -5.21 9.39
N SER A 62 14.52 -5.29 8.12
CA SER A 62 15.41 -5.26 6.97
C SER A 62 14.71 -4.72 5.72
N PRO A 63 15.46 -4.30 4.69
CA PRO A 63 14.92 -3.97 3.37
C PRO A 63 14.08 -5.11 2.76
N GLU A 64 14.51 -6.36 2.94
CA GLU A 64 13.81 -7.54 2.41
C GLU A 64 12.44 -7.71 3.07
N GLU A 65 12.36 -7.57 4.40
CA GLU A 65 11.09 -7.60 5.12
C GLU A 65 10.17 -6.46 4.67
N ALA A 66 10.71 -5.25 4.52
CA ALA A 66 9.93 -4.10 4.02
C ALA A 66 9.31 -4.41 2.65
N ARG A 67 10.11 -4.94 1.73
CA ARG A 67 9.66 -5.33 0.39
C ARG A 67 8.58 -6.42 0.46
N GLU A 68 8.82 -7.48 1.23
CA GLU A 68 7.87 -8.59 1.38
C GLU A 68 6.51 -8.09 1.90
N GLN A 69 6.52 -7.26 2.94
CA GLN A 69 5.30 -6.75 3.55
C GLN A 69 4.58 -5.75 2.65
N ILE A 70 5.31 -4.87 1.95
CA ILE A 70 4.72 -3.98 0.93
C ILE A 70 4.01 -4.80 -0.15
N MET A 71 4.68 -5.82 -0.67
CA MET A 71 4.14 -6.65 -1.75
C MET A 71 2.98 -7.55 -1.28
N SER A 72 2.91 -7.90 0.01
CA SER A 72 1.88 -8.79 0.58
C SER A 72 0.44 -8.28 0.42
N ILE A 73 0.26 -6.96 0.29
CA ILE A 73 -1.05 -6.32 0.09
C ILE A 73 -1.16 -5.57 -1.25
N TRP A 74 -0.15 -5.67 -2.10
CA TRP A 74 -0.06 -4.95 -3.37
C TRP A 74 -1.23 -5.27 -4.30
N ASP A 75 -1.52 -6.57 -4.48
CA ASP A 75 -2.57 -7.07 -5.37
C ASP A 75 -4.01 -6.72 -4.92
N LYS A 76 -4.15 -6.13 -3.73
CA LYS A 76 -5.41 -5.69 -3.16
C LYS A 76 -5.80 -4.28 -3.60
N ALA A 77 -4.84 -3.45 -3.98
CA ALA A 77 -5.09 -2.04 -4.30
C ALA A 77 -5.80 -1.88 -5.65
N ASP A 78 -6.68 -0.88 -5.74
CA ASP A 78 -7.24 -0.39 -7.00
C ASP A 78 -6.38 0.75 -7.57
N VAL A 79 -5.76 1.54 -6.71
CA VAL A 79 -4.89 2.67 -7.07
C VAL A 79 -3.64 2.59 -6.21
N ILE A 80 -2.48 2.71 -6.85
CA ILE A 80 -1.18 2.72 -6.15
C ILE A 80 -0.43 4.00 -6.49
N GLU A 81 0.12 4.66 -5.49
CA GLU A 81 1.14 5.70 -5.62
C GLU A 81 2.46 5.16 -5.05
N VAL A 82 3.57 5.25 -5.80
CA VAL A 82 4.83 4.63 -5.37
C VAL A 82 6.10 5.27 -5.96
N GLU A 83 7.19 5.23 -5.18
CA GLU A 83 8.57 5.43 -5.65
C GLU A 83 9.18 4.06 -6.00
N LEU A 84 9.64 3.91 -7.24
CA LEU A 84 9.88 2.62 -7.87
C LEU A 84 11.28 2.04 -7.59
N GLU A 85 12.27 2.88 -7.26
CA GLU A 85 13.68 2.48 -7.16
C GLU A 85 13.88 1.32 -6.19
N PHE A 86 13.22 1.39 -5.02
CA PHE A 86 13.31 0.35 -4.00
C PHE A 86 12.64 -0.96 -4.42
N LEU A 87 11.50 -0.89 -5.10
CA LEU A 87 10.73 -2.07 -5.50
C LEU A 87 11.27 -2.73 -6.77
N ILE A 88 12.04 -2.04 -7.59
CA ILE A 88 12.69 -2.64 -8.76
C ILE A 88 14.15 -3.00 -8.46
N GLY A 89 14.77 -2.35 -7.47
CA GLY A 89 16.20 -2.52 -7.19
C GLY A 89 17.08 -1.88 -8.27
N SER A 90 16.55 -0.88 -8.98
CA SER A 90 17.26 -0.15 -10.04
C SER A 90 16.88 1.33 -10.03
N ASP A 91 17.87 2.19 -10.24
CA ASP A 91 17.67 3.64 -10.38
C ASP A 91 17.12 4.04 -11.75
N ARG A 92 17.03 3.08 -12.69
CA ARG A 92 16.51 3.30 -14.04
C ARG A 92 15.05 2.91 -14.10
N ILE A 93 14.19 3.83 -13.68
CA ILE A 93 12.74 3.69 -13.84
C ILE A 93 12.38 3.92 -15.31
N ASN A 94 11.79 2.89 -15.92
CA ASN A 94 11.15 2.97 -17.23
C ASN A 94 9.77 2.33 -17.21
N ASP A 95 9.02 2.48 -18.30
CA ASP A 95 7.64 2.01 -18.38
C ASP A 95 7.57 0.49 -18.21
N GLU A 96 8.53 -0.28 -18.74
CA GLU A 96 8.60 -1.75 -18.55
C GLU A 96 8.72 -2.14 -17.07
N SER A 97 9.59 -1.45 -16.33
CA SER A 97 9.80 -1.69 -14.90
C SER A 97 8.56 -1.33 -14.08
N ALA A 98 7.86 -0.24 -14.42
CA ALA A 98 6.61 0.14 -13.78
C ALA A 98 5.52 -0.89 -14.07
N MET A 99 5.40 -1.31 -15.33
CA MET A 99 4.44 -2.31 -15.78
C MET A 99 4.69 -3.69 -15.18
N SER A 100 5.92 -4.01 -14.75
CA SER A 100 6.21 -5.26 -14.02
C SER A 100 5.49 -5.37 -12.68
N LEU A 101 5.07 -4.24 -12.09
CA LEU A 101 4.29 -4.17 -10.86
C LEU A 101 2.78 -4.03 -11.12
N TRP A 102 2.36 -3.97 -12.38
CA TRP A 102 0.95 -3.93 -12.75
C TRP A 102 0.29 -5.27 -12.41
N HIS A 103 -0.95 -5.22 -11.93
CA HIS A 103 -1.78 -6.40 -11.72
C HIS A 103 -3.22 -6.16 -12.21
N PRO A 104 -3.99 -7.23 -12.53
CA PRO A 104 -5.29 -7.07 -13.20
C PRO A 104 -6.35 -6.26 -12.44
N ASN A 105 -6.23 -6.14 -11.13
CA ASN A 105 -7.17 -5.37 -10.30
C ASN A 105 -6.84 -3.86 -10.28
N LEU A 106 -5.63 -3.49 -10.70
CA LEU A 106 -5.16 -2.12 -10.64
C LEU A 106 -5.85 -1.29 -11.72
N LYS A 107 -6.34 -0.12 -11.32
CA LYS A 107 -6.98 0.88 -12.19
C LYS A 107 -6.03 2.03 -12.52
N LEU A 108 -5.08 2.30 -11.64
CA LEU A 108 -4.10 3.37 -11.79
C LEU A 108 -2.82 3.03 -11.00
N LEU A 109 -1.67 3.14 -11.67
CA LEU A 109 -0.35 3.11 -11.05
C LEU A 109 0.31 4.47 -11.24
N LEU A 110 0.47 5.24 -10.16
CA LEU A 110 1.14 6.52 -10.17
C LEU A 110 2.57 6.35 -9.66
N VAL A 111 3.55 6.70 -10.50
CA VAL A 111 4.96 6.66 -10.16
C VAL A 111 5.43 8.08 -9.85
N THR A 112 5.85 8.33 -8.62
CA THR A 112 6.43 9.62 -8.22
C THR A 112 7.92 9.64 -8.56
N LEU A 113 8.40 10.79 -9.04
CA LEU A 113 9.78 11.02 -9.49
C LEU A 113 10.42 12.21 -8.76
N GLY A 114 9.99 12.46 -7.52
CA GLY A 114 10.40 13.61 -6.71
C GLY A 114 10.13 14.95 -7.41
N GLU A 115 11.17 15.79 -7.52
CA GLU A 115 11.08 17.11 -8.18
C GLU A 115 10.70 17.05 -9.67
N LYS A 116 10.83 15.87 -10.31
CA LYS A 116 10.49 15.67 -11.72
C LYS A 116 9.00 15.39 -11.94
N GLY A 117 8.18 15.42 -10.89
CA GLY A 117 6.74 15.20 -10.94
C GLY A 117 6.38 13.72 -10.84
N CYS A 118 5.43 13.27 -11.66
CA CYS A 118 4.94 11.90 -11.66
C CYS A 118 4.61 11.39 -13.08
N ARG A 119 4.42 10.07 -13.20
CA ARG A 119 3.95 9.36 -14.40
C ARG A 119 2.80 8.42 -14.03
N TYR A 120 1.93 8.12 -15.00
CA TYR A 120 0.77 7.26 -14.83
C TYR A 120 0.41 6.51 -16.12
#